data_AF-A0A9Q2NN06-F1
#
_entry.id   AF-A0A9Q2NN06-F1
#
_cell.length_a   1.000
_cell.length_b   1.000
_cell.length_c   1.000
_cell.angle_alpha   90.00
_cell.angle_beta   90.00
_cell.angle_gamma   90.00
#
_symmetry.space_group_name_H-M   'P 1'
#
loop_
_entity.id
_entity.type
_entity.pdbx_description
1 polymer ?
#
loop_
_entity_poly.entity_id
_entity_poly.type
_entity_poly.pdbx_seq_one_letter_code
_entity_poly.pdbx_strand_id
1 'polypeptide(L)'
;MSARHHAKRAFGVWQDPAQFGEVVWRFRPDAAARAAGFQFHPRQTLKHQVDGSLIVRFHAAGWLEMVWHLYQWGDKVEVIAPVELRAMVEDYRRSDFAAMP
;
A
#
# COMPACT_ATOMS: atom_id res chain seq x y z
N MET A 1 17.92 20.69 5.29
CA MET A 1 16.61 20.17 4.83
C MET A 1 15.72 19.96 6.05
N SER A 2 14.51 20.51 6.10
CA SER A 2 13.59 20.42 7.25
C SER A 2 12.95 19.03 7.39
N ALA A 3 12.70 18.58 8.62
CA ALA A 3 11.98 17.34 8.97
C ALA A 3 10.64 17.16 8.21
N ARG A 4 9.99 18.27 7.81
CA ARG A 4 8.75 18.26 7.01
C ARG A 4 8.89 17.72 5.58
N HIS A 5 10.10 17.69 5.01
CA HIS A 5 10.35 17.11 3.69
C HIS A 5 10.66 15.61 3.75
N HIS A 6 11.21 15.12 4.87
CA HIS A 6 11.58 13.71 5.07
C HIS A 6 10.35 12.81 5.27
N ALA A 7 9.32 13.31 5.97
CA ALA A 7 8.06 12.59 6.20
C ALA A 7 7.17 12.42 4.95
N LYS A 8 7.49 13.11 3.83
CA LYS A 8 6.71 13.03 2.57
C LYS A 8 7.20 11.95 1.60
N ARG A 9 8.30 11.27 1.96
CA ARG A 9 8.92 10.24 1.12
C ARG A 9 8.93 8.86 1.77
N ALA A 10 8.69 8.78 3.06
CA ALA A 10 8.54 7.52 3.78
C ALA A 10 7.11 7.00 3.74
N PHE A 11 6.96 5.69 3.76
CA PHE A 11 5.76 5.06 4.30
C PHE A 11 5.79 5.01 5.84
N GLY A 12 6.96 4.78 6.44
CA GLY A 12 7.15 4.75 7.90
C GLY A 12 8.52 5.28 8.34
N VAL A 13 9.14 4.66 9.36
CA VAL A 13 10.42 5.12 9.91
C VAL A 13 11.59 4.68 9.04
N TRP A 14 11.46 3.54 8.35
CA TRP A 14 12.52 2.97 7.52
C TRP A 14 12.46 3.52 6.11
N GLN A 15 13.56 4.12 5.67
CA GLN A 15 13.69 4.67 4.33
C GLN A 15 14.97 4.19 3.68
N ASP A 16 14.83 3.46 2.58
CA ASP A 16 15.89 3.29 1.60
C ASP A 16 15.59 4.22 0.42
N PRO A 17 16.41 5.26 0.18
CA PRO A 17 16.21 6.18 -0.95
C PRO A 17 16.13 5.48 -2.31
N ALA A 18 16.77 4.32 -2.48
CA ALA A 18 16.72 3.53 -3.72
C ALA A 18 15.34 2.91 -3.97
N GLN A 19 14.53 2.75 -2.92
CA GLN A 19 13.17 2.21 -3.00
C GLN A 19 12.10 3.30 -3.22
N PHE A 20 12.49 4.57 -3.25
CA PHE A 20 11.52 5.65 -3.45
C PHE A 20 10.99 5.64 -4.87
N GLY A 21 9.70 5.36 -5.01
CA GLY A 21 9.03 5.32 -6.30
C GLY A 21 7.52 5.37 -6.18
N GLU A 22 6.85 5.18 -7.30
CA GLU A 22 5.41 5.04 -7.34
C GLU A 22 4.97 3.71 -6.71
N VAL A 23 3.99 3.80 -5.81
CA VAL A 23 3.33 2.66 -5.18
C VAL A 23 1.88 2.65 -5.61
N VAL A 24 1.41 1.49 -6.06
CA VAL A 24 0.04 1.27 -6.51
C VAL A 24 -0.50 0.01 -5.88
N TRP A 25 -1.55 0.15 -5.08
CA TRP A 25 -2.27 -0.95 -4.47
C TRP A 25 -3.68 -1.06 -5.06
N ARG A 26 -4.14 -2.30 -5.27
CA ARG A 26 -5.51 -2.60 -5.65
C ARG A 26 -6.18 -3.36 -4.52
N PHE A 27 -7.18 -2.75 -3.91
CA PHE A 27 -8.04 -3.40 -2.92
C PHE A 27 -9.23 -4.05 -3.63
N ARG A 28 -9.57 -5.27 -3.21
CA ARG A 28 -10.76 -5.99 -3.67
C ARG A 28 -12.05 -5.21 -3.33
N PRO A 29 -13.17 -5.50 -4.03
CA PRO A 29 -14.42 -4.78 -3.81
C PRO A 29 -14.94 -4.82 -2.36
N ASP A 30 -14.74 -5.94 -1.66
CA ASP A 30 -15.14 -6.11 -0.26
C ASP A 30 -14.34 -5.20 0.70
N ALA A 31 -13.06 -4.95 0.41
CA ALA A 31 -12.18 -4.09 1.21
C ALA A 31 -12.13 -2.62 0.78
N ALA A 32 -12.69 -2.29 -0.39
CA ALA A 32 -12.57 -0.98 -1.01
C ALA A 32 -13.08 0.17 -0.11
N ALA A 33 -14.25 -0.01 0.51
CA ALA A 33 -14.85 1.01 1.38
C ALA A 33 -14.00 1.27 2.63
N ARG A 34 -13.47 0.20 3.24
CA ARG A 34 -12.60 0.32 4.41
C ARG A 34 -11.29 1.00 4.05
N ALA A 35 -10.63 0.57 2.96
CA ALA A 35 -9.38 1.14 2.48
C ALA A 35 -9.50 2.62 2.09
N ALA A 36 -10.63 3.05 1.51
CA ALA A 36 -10.88 4.45 1.18
C ALA A 36 -10.86 5.37 2.41
N GLY A 37 -11.18 4.84 3.60
CA GLY A 37 -11.13 5.58 4.87
C GLY A 37 -9.72 5.73 5.47
N PHE A 38 -8.70 5.07 4.91
CA PHE A 38 -7.33 5.13 5.42
C PHE A 38 -6.52 6.23 4.71
N GLN A 39 -5.77 7.00 5.49
CA GLN A 39 -4.66 7.82 4.98
C GLN A 39 -3.35 7.03 5.12
N PHE A 40 -3.05 6.19 4.13
CA PHE A 40 -1.78 5.48 3.99
C PHE A 40 -0.61 6.44 3.71
N HIS A 41 -0.85 7.50 2.94
CA HIS A 41 0.14 8.53 2.66
C HIS A 41 -0.54 9.89 2.46
N PRO A 42 0.03 11.02 2.94
CA PRO A 42 -0.61 12.35 2.83
C PRO A 42 -0.89 12.82 1.41
N ARG A 43 -0.20 12.25 0.41
CA ARG A 43 -0.35 12.58 -1.02
C ARG A 43 -0.97 11.43 -1.83
N GLN A 44 -1.66 10.51 -1.17
CA GLN A 44 -2.34 9.43 -1.88
C GLN A 44 -3.47 9.95 -2.76
N THR A 45 -3.73 9.22 -3.84
CA THR A 45 -4.91 9.38 -4.69
C THR A 45 -5.70 8.09 -4.68
N LEU A 46 -7.03 8.23 -4.76
CA LEU A 46 -7.98 7.13 -4.72
C LEU A 46 -8.75 7.10 -6.03
N LYS A 47 -8.88 5.91 -6.64
CA LYS A 47 -9.69 5.71 -7.85
C LYS A 47 -10.52 4.43 -7.72
N HIS A 48 -11.82 4.59 -7.54
CA HIS A 48 -12.78 3.49 -7.63
C HIS A 48 -12.83 2.96 -9.08
N GLN A 49 -12.90 1.65 -9.21
CA GLN A 49 -13.00 0.95 -10.49
C GLN A 49 -14.44 0.47 -10.74
N VAL A 50 -14.74 0.14 -11.99
CA VAL A 50 -16.08 -0.32 -12.41
C VAL A 50 -16.47 -1.65 -11.75
N ASP A 51 -15.49 -2.51 -11.45
CA ASP A 51 -15.70 -3.80 -10.77
C ASP A 51 -15.87 -3.68 -9.24
N GLY A 52 -15.92 -2.45 -8.71
CA GLY A 52 -16.01 -2.17 -7.28
C GLY A 52 -14.67 -2.14 -6.55
N SER A 53 -13.55 -2.51 -7.20
CA SER A 53 -12.23 -2.43 -6.58
C SER A 53 -11.77 -0.97 -6.39
N LEU A 54 -10.76 -0.77 -5.53
CA LEU A 54 -10.17 0.54 -5.29
C LEU A 54 -8.68 0.52 -5.63
N ILE A 55 -8.24 1.48 -6.44
CA ILE A 55 -6.82 1.76 -6.66
C ILE A 55 -6.39 2.88 -5.73
N VAL A 56 -5.36 2.61 -4.92
CA VAL A 56 -4.66 3.59 -4.07
C VAL A 56 -3.28 3.82 -4.66
N ARG A 57 -2.91 5.08 -4.89
CA ARG A 57 -1.64 5.45 -5.51
C ARG A 57 -0.94 6.56 -4.77
N PHE A 58 0.35 6.40 -4.48
CA PHE A 58 1.20 7.41 -3.83
C PHE A 58 2.67 7.19 -4.22
N HIS A 59 3.58 8.02 -3.70
CA HIS A 59 5.03 7.83 -3.88
C HIS A 59 5.68 7.75 -2.50
N ALA A 60 6.40 6.66 -2.26
CA ALA A 60 7.09 6.43 -0.98
C ALA A 60 8.21 5.39 -1.13
N ALA A 61 9.15 5.42 -0.20
CA ALA A 61 10.10 4.36 0.11
C ALA A 61 9.65 3.60 1.36
N GLY A 62 10.36 2.51 1.69
CA GLY A 62 10.09 1.72 2.90
C GLY A 62 9.24 0.49 2.60
N TRP A 63 9.68 -0.34 1.64
CA TRP A 63 8.93 -1.52 1.22
C TRP A 63 8.70 -2.52 2.35
N LEU A 64 9.67 -2.71 3.25
CA LEU A 64 9.52 -3.64 4.37
C LEU A 64 8.35 -3.26 5.29
N GLU A 65 8.20 -1.98 5.62
CA GLU A 65 7.08 -1.50 6.43
C GLU A 65 5.75 -1.59 5.65
N MET A 66 5.77 -1.38 4.33
CA MET A 66 4.60 -1.66 3.50
C MET A 66 4.20 -3.13 3.56
N VAL A 67 5.14 -4.08 3.47
CA VAL A 67 4.86 -5.51 3.58
C VAL A 67 4.18 -5.84 4.91
N TRP A 68 4.73 -5.35 6.03
CA TRP A 68 4.12 -5.57 7.36
C TRP A 68 2.72 -4.97 7.43
N HIS A 69 2.53 -3.77 6.89
CA HIS A 69 1.24 -3.12 6.87
C HIS A 69 0.22 -3.86 5.99
N LEU A 70 0.63 -4.39 4.84
CA LEU A 70 -0.27 -5.10 3.93
C LEU A 70 -0.71 -6.46 4.50
N TYR A 71 0.06 -7.06 5.42
CA TYR A 71 -0.30 -8.33 6.03
C TYR A 71 -1.66 -8.31 6.74
N GLN A 72 -2.04 -7.18 7.36
CA GLN A 72 -3.35 -7.05 8.04
C GLN A 72 -4.55 -7.10 7.08
N TRP A 73 -4.31 -6.91 5.78
CA TRP A 73 -5.32 -6.96 4.73
C TRP A 73 -5.39 -8.33 4.04
N GLY A 74 -4.53 -9.28 4.38
CA GLY A 74 -4.55 -10.64 3.82
C GLY A 74 -4.51 -10.65 2.28
N ASP A 75 -5.40 -11.41 1.66
CA ASP A 75 -5.57 -11.49 0.21
C ASP A 75 -6.36 -10.32 -0.41
N LYS A 76 -6.80 -9.36 0.40
CA LYS A 76 -7.67 -8.25 -0.04
C LYS A 76 -6.95 -7.13 -0.77
N VAL A 77 -5.63 -7.11 -0.74
CA VAL A 77 -4.80 -6.09 -1.39
C VAL A 77 -3.76 -6.75 -2.28
N GLU A 78 -3.64 -6.25 -3.51
CA GLU A 78 -2.61 -6.61 -4.48
C GLU A 78 -1.68 -5.42 -4.70
N VAL A 79 -0.38 -5.66 -4.78
CA VAL A 79 0.60 -4.64 -5.19
C VAL A 79 0.74 -4.66 -6.71
N ILE A 80 0.25 -3.62 -7.37
CA ILE A 80 0.41 -3.45 -8.82
C ILE A 80 1.80 -2.90 -9.15
N ALA A 81 2.31 -1.95 -8.34
CA ALA A 81 3.65 -1.38 -8.49
C ALA A 81 4.22 -0.93 -7.13
N PRO A 82 5.55 -0.91 -6.97
CA PRO A 82 6.57 -1.41 -7.91
C PRO A 82 6.62 -2.95 -7.95
N VAL A 83 7.31 -3.52 -8.95
CA VAL A 83 7.35 -4.99 -9.15
C VAL A 83 8.13 -5.69 -8.04
N GLU A 84 9.15 -5.02 -7.50
CA GLU A 84 9.98 -5.52 -6.42
C GLU A 84 9.18 -5.63 -5.12
N LEU A 85 8.37 -4.63 -4.79
CA LEU A 85 7.45 -4.72 -3.64
C LEU A 85 6.42 -5.83 -3.85
N ARG A 86 5.90 -6.00 -5.07
CA ARG A 86 4.98 -7.09 -5.40
C ARG A 86 5.61 -8.46 -5.15
N ALA A 87 6.84 -8.66 -5.59
CA ALA A 87 7.58 -9.90 -5.37
C ALA A 87 7.78 -10.21 -3.87
N MET A 88 7.84 -9.20 -3.00
CA MET A 88 7.92 -9.41 -1.55
C MET A 88 6.61 -9.87 -0.91
N VAL A 89 5.45 -9.58 -1.52
CA VAL A 89 4.13 -9.84 -0.91
C VAL A 89 3.34 -10.96 -1.56
N GLU A 90 3.49 -11.21 -2.86
CA GLU A 90 2.54 -12.00 -3.67
C GLU A 90 2.30 -13.40 -3.08
N ASP A 91 3.36 -14.11 -2.70
CA ASP A 91 3.28 -15.48 -2.16
C ASP A 91 2.82 -15.55 -0.69
N TYR A 92 2.70 -14.40 -0.01
CA TYR A 92 2.39 -14.31 1.42
C TYR A 92 1.04 -13.64 1.72
N ARG A 93 0.23 -13.40 0.69
CA ARG A 93 -1.14 -12.90 0.82
C ARG A 93 -2.07 -14.00 1.34
N ARG A 94 -2.37 -13.94 2.63
CA ARG A 94 -3.13 -14.97 3.34
C ARG A 94 -4.64 -14.74 3.26
N SER A 95 -5.37 -15.80 2.92
CA SER A 95 -6.85 -15.83 2.90
C SER A 95 -7.45 -16.69 4.01
N ASP A 96 -6.63 -17.21 4.92
CA ASP A 96 -6.97 -18.27 5.89
C ASP A 96 -7.19 -17.76 7.31
N PHE A 97 -7.20 -16.44 7.52
CA PHE A 97 -7.55 -15.81 8.79
C PHE A 97 -8.39 -14.54 8.59
N ALA A 98 -8.99 -14.03 9.66
CA ALA A 98 -9.74 -12.79 9.64
C ALA A 98 -8.83 -11.59 9.35
N ALA A 99 -8.86 -11.12 8.10
CA ALA A 99 -8.22 -9.88 7.67
C ALA A 99 -9.16 -8.68 7.85
N MET A 100 -8.61 -7.48 7.64
CA MET A 100 -9.42 -6.27 7.51
C MET A 100 -10.52 -6.45 6.46
N PRO A 101 -11.75 -5.98 6.75
CA PRO A 101 -12.88 -6.14 5.84
C PRO A 101 -12.65 -5.40 4.54
#